data_AF-A0A1Z3N6M4-F1
#
_entry.id   AF-A0A1Z3N6M4-F1
#
_cell.length_a   1.000
_cell.length_b   1.000
_cell.length_c   1.000
_cell.angle_alpha   90.00
_cell.angle_beta   90.00
_cell.angle_gamma   90.00
#
_symmetry.space_group_name_H-M   'P 1'
#
loop_
_entity.id
_entity.type
_entity.pdbx_description
1 polymer ?
#
loop_
_entity_poly.entity_id
_entity_poly.type
_entity_poly.pdbx_seq_one_letter_code
_entity_poly.pdbx_strand_id
1 'polypeptide(L)'
;MKNLILGLILLLCTGCGQLDMMVRWADITATSRADRYFDLTSEQKSELKENIQNDITKMRKEMFPEVAKTFRSLEPEIKKSQINPDLVAKNFLEIQSYFKKGTNYFKDSALKTAGTLTKAQFEHFARKVREDITETKEDNEIPEKSLKTAYKRYRRSFEFWIGGISVKQQDEIEKFLKANPYPWELQNKSREHTLKLFLAASQNPAALQKFVADYFIDYESSRLPEFTEALNKHKAAFQTFLTEQFWKGLSSSQKNVLRDNLISRAEDLDKIAQRP
;
A
#
# COMPACT_ATOMS: atom_id res chain seq x y z
N MET A 1 0.69 -7.39 -5.59
CA MET A 1 1.44 -6.51 -4.65
C MET A 1 1.76 -5.09 -5.13
N LYS A 2 1.71 -4.76 -6.44
CA LYS A 2 1.94 -3.36 -6.87
C LYS A 2 0.89 -2.34 -6.38
N ASN A 3 -0.26 -2.78 -5.86
CA ASN A 3 -1.27 -1.91 -5.24
C ASN A 3 -1.13 -1.82 -3.70
N LEU A 4 -0.34 -2.73 -3.09
CA LEU A 4 0.22 -2.55 -1.74
C LEU A 4 1.47 -1.66 -1.77
N ILE A 5 2.08 -1.46 -2.95
CA ILE A 5 3.17 -0.49 -3.15
C ILE A 5 2.65 0.94 -2.99
N LEU A 6 1.38 1.25 -3.31
CA LEU A 6 0.82 2.57 -3.01
C LEU A 6 0.73 2.83 -1.49
N GLY A 7 0.54 1.78 -0.70
CA GLY A 7 0.58 1.89 0.76
C GLY A 7 1.96 1.88 1.39
N LEU A 8 2.96 1.39 0.66
CA LEU A 8 4.36 1.59 1.00
C LEU A 8 4.86 3.00 0.66
N ILE A 9 4.17 3.80 -0.16
CA ILE A 9 4.57 5.20 -0.41
C ILE A 9 4.50 6.04 0.86
N LEU A 10 3.57 5.73 1.79
CA LEU A 10 3.53 6.37 3.12
C LEU A 10 4.58 5.83 4.10
N LEU A 11 5.21 4.69 3.82
CA LEU A 11 6.13 4.00 4.73
C LEU A 11 7.58 3.84 4.22
N LEU A 12 7.91 4.34 3.03
CA LEU A 12 9.23 4.17 2.37
C LEU A 12 9.97 5.47 2.05
N CYS A 13 9.55 6.62 2.60
CA CYS A 13 10.16 7.90 2.23
C CYS A 13 11.54 8.10 2.87
N THR A 14 12.57 7.52 2.28
CA THR A 14 14.00 7.49 2.68
C THR A 14 14.74 8.85 2.69
N GLY A 15 14.06 9.95 3.02
CA GLY A 15 14.71 11.25 3.26
C GLY A 15 13.72 12.41 3.35
N CYS A 16 14.06 13.44 4.13
CA CYS A 16 13.38 14.74 4.09
C CYS A 16 13.50 15.31 2.66
N GLY A 17 12.41 15.33 1.90
CA GLY A 17 12.38 15.80 0.50
C GLY A 17 11.98 14.75 -0.55
N GLN A 18 12.11 13.45 -0.27
CA GLN A 18 11.68 12.41 -1.22
C GLN A 18 10.16 12.26 -1.28
N LEU A 19 9.46 12.40 -0.14
CA LEU A 19 8.00 12.36 -0.11
C LEU A 19 7.40 13.46 -0.99
N ASP A 20 7.97 14.66 -0.92
CA ASP A 20 7.53 15.78 -1.74
C ASP A 20 7.73 15.51 -3.24
N MET A 21 8.91 15.02 -3.63
CA MET A 21 9.17 14.63 -5.00
C MET A 21 8.17 13.55 -5.46
N MET A 22 7.94 12.50 -4.66
CA MET A 22 7.00 11.45 -5.02
C MET A 22 5.59 11.98 -5.24
N VAL A 23 5.12 12.89 -4.39
CA VAL A 23 3.76 13.43 -4.56
C VAL A 23 3.69 14.42 -5.74
N ARG A 24 4.77 15.14 -6.05
CA ARG A 24 4.87 15.97 -7.28
C ARG A 24 4.81 15.14 -8.56
N TRP A 25 5.29 13.91 -8.55
CA TRP A 25 5.28 13.00 -9.70
C TRP A 25 4.19 11.92 -9.60
N ALA A 26 3.30 12.01 -8.62
CA ALA A 26 2.31 10.96 -8.35
C ALA A 26 1.24 10.90 -9.44
N ASP A 27 0.83 12.05 -9.99
CA ASP A 27 -0.07 12.14 -11.14
C ASP A 27 0.51 11.45 -12.39
N ILE A 28 1.77 11.74 -12.71
CA ILE A 28 2.47 11.17 -13.85
C ILE A 28 2.67 9.67 -13.65
N THR A 29 3.06 9.25 -12.44
CA THR A 29 3.28 7.84 -12.12
C THR A 29 1.97 7.04 -12.17
N ALA A 30 0.89 7.58 -11.61
CA ALA A 30 -0.43 6.95 -11.61
C ALA A 30 -1.01 6.87 -13.03
N THR A 31 -0.93 7.95 -13.81
CA THR A 31 -1.38 7.98 -15.21
C THR A 31 -0.59 7.02 -16.08
N SER A 32 0.75 7.03 -15.98
CA SER A 32 1.60 6.08 -16.70
C SER A 32 1.30 4.63 -16.31
N ARG A 33 0.95 4.40 -15.04
CA ARG A 33 0.52 3.07 -14.60
C ARG A 33 -0.83 2.69 -15.20
N ALA A 34 -1.81 3.57 -15.18
CA ALA A 34 -3.12 3.31 -15.80
C ALA A 34 -2.96 3.02 -17.30
N ASP A 35 -2.15 3.82 -18.01
CA ASP A 35 -1.80 3.62 -19.42
C ASP A 35 -1.20 2.24 -19.67
N ARG A 36 -0.23 1.78 -18.87
CA ARG A 36 0.34 0.43 -19.01
C ARG A 36 -0.65 -0.71 -18.82
N TYR A 37 -1.77 -0.48 -18.11
CA TYR A 37 -2.78 -1.51 -17.85
C TYR A 37 -3.96 -1.40 -18.80
N PHE A 38 -4.33 -0.21 -19.26
CA PHE A 38 -5.52 0.00 -20.07
C PHE A 38 -5.22 0.43 -21.50
N ASP A 39 -3.96 0.68 -21.85
CA ASP A 39 -3.54 1.17 -23.17
C ASP A 39 -4.32 2.44 -23.55
N LEU A 40 -4.12 3.49 -22.75
CA LEU A 40 -4.93 4.70 -22.81
C LEU A 40 -4.56 5.54 -24.03
N THR A 41 -5.56 6.11 -24.69
CA THR A 41 -5.35 7.11 -25.74
C THR A 41 -4.68 8.36 -25.17
N SER A 42 -4.09 9.19 -26.03
CA SER A 42 -3.49 10.47 -25.60
C SER A 42 -4.50 11.37 -24.90
N GLU A 43 -5.75 11.38 -25.35
CA GLU A 43 -6.84 12.14 -24.73
C GLU A 43 -7.20 11.60 -23.34
N GLN A 44 -7.42 10.28 -23.22
CA GLN A 44 -7.69 9.64 -21.93
C GLN A 44 -6.56 9.87 -20.91
N LYS A 45 -5.30 9.83 -21.37
CA LYS A 45 -4.13 10.12 -20.52
C LYS A 45 -4.12 11.57 -20.03
N SER A 46 -4.36 12.52 -20.92
CA SER A 46 -4.36 13.95 -20.57
C SER A 46 -5.44 14.24 -19.53
N GLU A 47 -6.65 13.77 -19.79
CA GLU A 47 -7.79 13.93 -18.89
C GLU A 47 -7.56 13.23 -17.54
N LEU A 48 -7.09 11.98 -17.54
CA LEU A 48 -6.81 11.25 -16.31
C LEU A 48 -5.73 11.94 -15.47
N LYS A 49 -4.67 12.46 -16.10
CA LYS A 49 -3.59 13.17 -15.41
C LYS A 49 -4.12 14.40 -14.67
N GLU A 50 -4.91 15.23 -15.34
CA GLU A 50 -5.52 16.42 -14.75
C GLU A 50 -6.42 16.06 -13.57
N ASN A 51 -7.29 15.06 -13.75
CA ASN A 51 -8.19 14.61 -12.69
C ASN A 51 -7.42 14.07 -11.48
N ILE A 52 -6.41 13.22 -11.69
CA ILE A 52 -5.56 12.70 -10.61
C ILE A 52 -4.80 13.83 -9.89
N GLN A 53 -4.33 14.85 -10.62
CA GLN A 53 -3.68 16.01 -10.00
C GLN A 53 -4.63 16.74 -9.06
N ASN A 54 -5.89 16.93 -9.45
CA ASN A 54 -6.93 17.52 -8.61
C ASN A 54 -7.23 16.65 -7.37
N ASP A 55 -7.37 15.34 -7.56
CA ASP A 55 -7.61 14.39 -6.47
C ASP A 55 -6.45 14.39 -5.46
N ILE A 56 -5.21 14.39 -5.93
CA ILE A 56 -4.02 14.47 -5.09
C ILE A 56 -3.99 15.77 -4.29
N THR A 57 -4.31 16.90 -4.92
CA THR A 57 -4.36 18.20 -4.24
C THR A 57 -5.39 18.19 -3.11
N LYS A 58 -6.58 17.62 -3.35
CA LYS A 58 -7.62 17.48 -2.33
C LYS A 58 -7.18 16.52 -1.21
N MET A 59 -6.71 15.33 -1.57
CA MET A 59 -6.22 14.32 -0.64
C MET A 59 -5.09 14.85 0.25
N ARG A 60 -4.16 15.62 -0.30
CA ARG A 60 -3.08 16.27 0.47
C ARG A 60 -3.62 17.19 1.55
N LYS A 61 -4.59 18.06 1.22
CA LYS A 61 -5.12 19.05 2.16
C LYS A 61 -5.94 18.41 3.28
N GLU A 62 -6.68 17.36 2.96
CA GLU A 62 -7.62 16.73 3.90
C GLU A 62 -7.00 15.55 4.69
N MET A 63 -6.23 14.68 4.03
CA MET A 63 -5.75 13.43 4.64
C MET A 63 -4.37 13.55 5.28
N PHE A 64 -3.44 14.32 4.70
CA PHE A 64 -2.06 14.35 5.21
C PHE A 64 -1.94 14.92 6.63
N PRO A 65 -2.69 15.97 7.02
CA PRO A 65 -2.70 16.45 8.41
C PRO A 65 -3.20 15.40 9.41
N GLU A 66 -4.18 14.58 9.02
CA GLU A 66 -4.69 13.49 9.86
C GLU A 66 -3.63 12.42 10.08
N VAL A 67 -2.94 11.99 9.01
CA VAL A 67 -1.83 11.03 9.09
C VAL A 67 -0.69 11.60 9.95
N ALA A 68 -0.34 12.88 9.77
CA ALA A 68 0.68 13.56 10.55
C ALA A 68 0.33 13.58 12.05
N LYS A 69 -0.94 13.84 12.40
CA LYS A 69 -1.44 13.77 13.77
C LYS A 69 -1.27 12.36 14.36
N THR A 70 -1.59 11.32 13.60
CA THR A 70 -1.41 9.93 14.04
C THR A 70 0.05 9.60 14.30
N PHE A 71 0.97 9.99 13.42
CA PHE A 71 2.41 9.81 13.67
C PHE A 71 2.89 10.52 14.93
N ARG A 72 2.46 11.76 15.18
CA ARG A 72 2.79 12.48 16.42
C ARG A 72 2.21 11.81 17.66
N SER A 73 1.03 11.21 17.55
CA SER A 73 0.39 10.54 18.69
C SER A 73 1.19 9.33 19.22
N LEU A 74 2.09 8.76 18.40
CA LEU A 74 2.96 7.64 18.79
C LEU A 74 4.19 8.09 19.58
N GLU A 75 4.58 9.36 19.50
CA GLU A 75 5.77 9.89 20.17
C GLU A 75 5.78 9.65 21.70
N PRO A 76 4.72 9.99 22.48
CA PRO A 76 4.72 9.76 23.92
C PRO A 76 4.79 8.27 24.28
N GLU A 77 4.16 7.40 23.48
CA GLU A 77 4.15 5.95 23.71
C GLU A 77 5.53 5.33 23.51
N ILE A 78 6.26 5.80 22.49
CA ILE A 78 7.65 5.39 22.25
C ILE A 78 8.56 5.87 23.38
N LYS A 79 8.41 7.13 23.83
CA LYS A 79 9.21 7.68 24.95
C LYS A 79 9.03 6.89 26.24
N LYS A 80 7.80 6.45 26.54
CA LYS A 80 7.49 5.64 27.73
C LYS A 80 7.80 4.15 27.56
N SER A 81 8.26 3.71 26.37
CA SER A 81 8.40 2.29 26.01
C SER A 81 7.11 1.48 26.21
N GLN A 82 5.95 2.11 26.03
CA GLN A 82 4.62 1.52 26.28
C GLN A 82 3.96 0.90 25.03
N ILE A 83 4.76 0.53 24.02
CA ILE A 83 4.24 -0.20 22.86
C ILE A 83 3.73 -1.57 23.29
N ASN A 84 2.41 -1.75 23.20
CA ASN A 84 1.71 -2.98 23.53
C ASN A 84 0.87 -3.47 22.33
N PRO A 85 0.35 -4.71 22.36
CA PRO A 85 -0.44 -5.28 21.29
C PRO A 85 -1.65 -4.42 20.87
N ASP A 86 -2.39 -3.86 21.82
CA ASP A 86 -3.60 -3.09 21.55
C ASP A 86 -3.28 -1.79 20.79
N LEU A 87 -2.22 -1.09 21.19
CA LEU A 87 -1.75 0.11 20.51
C LEU A 87 -1.32 -0.22 19.08
N VAL A 88 -0.58 -1.30 18.87
CA VAL A 88 -0.15 -1.71 17.53
C VAL A 88 -1.35 -2.11 16.68
N ALA A 89 -2.28 -2.91 17.19
CA ALA A 89 -3.49 -3.31 16.48
C ALA A 89 -4.33 -2.08 16.07
N LYS A 90 -4.54 -1.13 17.00
CA LYS A 90 -5.25 0.13 16.72
C LYS A 90 -4.59 0.91 15.59
N ASN A 91 -3.27 1.07 15.61
CA ASN A 91 -2.56 1.82 14.58
C ASN A 91 -2.58 1.12 13.21
N PHE A 92 -2.55 -0.22 13.17
CA PHE A 92 -2.73 -0.96 11.92
C PHE A 92 -4.12 -0.73 11.31
N LEU A 93 -5.17 -0.70 12.14
CA LEU A 93 -6.53 -0.38 11.67
C LEU A 93 -6.64 1.06 11.17
N GLU A 94 -6.03 2.02 11.87
CA GLU A 94 -6.00 3.43 11.46
C GLU A 94 -5.29 3.60 10.10
N ILE A 95 -4.13 2.96 9.92
CA ILE A 95 -3.40 2.96 8.65
C ILE A 95 -4.25 2.32 7.53
N GLN A 96 -4.94 1.21 7.81
CA GLN A 96 -5.86 0.59 6.86
C GLN A 96 -7.01 1.53 6.47
N SER A 97 -7.55 2.28 7.43
CA SER A 97 -8.57 3.30 7.20
C SER A 97 -8.06 4.42 6.28
N TYR A 98 -6.84 4.92 6.50
CA TYR A 98 -6.24 5.91 5.59
C TYR A 98 -6.08 5.39 4.17
N PHE A 99 -5.82 4.09 3.97
CA PHE A 99 -5.81 3.53 2.62
C PHE A 99 -7.18 3.55 1.95
N LYS A 100 -8.24 3.15 2.67
CA LYS A 100 -9.61 3.19 2.12
C LYS A 100 -10.07 4.63 1.85
N LYS A 101 -9.78 5.55 2.78
CA LYS A 101 -10.07 6.98 2.60
C LYS A 101 -9.29 7.55 1.41
N GLY A 102 -8.01 7.21 1.30
CA GLY A 102 -7.11 7.64 0.23
C GLY A 102 -7.57 7.19 -1.15
N THR A 103 -7.99 5.92 -1.30
CA THR A 103 -8.52 5.45 -2.59
C THR A 103 -9.79 6.19 -2.99
N ASN A 104 -10.68 6.50 -2.04
CA ASN A 104 -11.95 7.16 -2.34
C ASN A 104 -11.79 8.56 -2.99
N TYR A 105 -10.66 9.26 -2.80
CA TYR A 105 -10.40 10.52 -3.51
C TYR A 105 -10.33 10.35 -5.03
N PHE A 106 -9.90 9.18 -5.51
CA PHE A 106 -9.72 8.89 -6.93
C PHE A 106 -10.96 8.26 -7.58
N LYS A 107 -12.05 8.09 -6.82
CA LYS A 107 -13.25 7.37 -7.27
C LYS A 107 -13.88 8.02 -8.50
N ASP A 108 -14.08 9.33 -8.48
CA ASP A 108 -14.80 10.03 -9.55
C ASP A 108 -13.96 10.05 -10.84
N SER A 109 -12.64 10.25 -10.70
CA SER A 109 -11.67 10.12 -11.81
C SER A 109 -11.67 8.72 -12.41
N ALA A 110 -11.69 7.69 -11.57
CA ALA A 110 -11.76 6.30 -12.02
C ALA A 110 -13.08 5.98 -12.73
N LEU A 111 -14.21 6.50 -12.23
CA LEU A 111 -15.52 6.36 -12.87
C LEU A 111 -15.55 7.03 -14.24
N LYS A 112 -15.02 8.25 -14.34
CA LYS A 112 -14.93 8.98 -15.61
C LYS A 112 -14.11 8.22 -16.63
N THR A 113 -12.90 7.78 -16.25
CA THR A 113 -12.04 7.00 -17.14
C THR A 113 -12.65 5.66 -17.51
N ALA A 114 -13.24 4.93 -16.56
CA ALA A 114 -13.89 3.65 -16.85
C ALA A 114 -15.04 3.78 -17.87
N GLY A 115 -15.75 4.91 -17.86
CA GLY A 115 -16.81 5.21 -18.81
C GLY A 115 -16.34 5.44 -20.25
N THR A 116 -15.05 5.70 -20.48
CA THR A 116 -14.49 5.91 -21.83
C THR A 116 -13.70 4.72 -22.35
N LEU A 117 -13.54 3.65 -21.55
CA LEU A 117 -12.77 2.48 -21.95
C LEU A 117 -13.50 1.67 -23.02
N THR A 118 -12.73 1.21 -24.00
CA THR A 118 -13.22 0.33 -25.07
C THR A 118 -13.06 -1.15 -24.69
N LYS A 119 -13.73 -2.03 -25.44
CA LYS A 119 -13.58 -3.48 -25.30
C LYS A 119 -12.12 -3.94 -25.41
N ALA A 120 -11.37 -3.40 -26.38
CA ALA A 120 -9.96 -3.73 -26.58
C ALA A 120 -9.10 -3.36 -25.36
N GLN A 121 -9.43 -2.25 -24.68
CA GLN A 121 -8.74 -1.81 -23.47
C GLN A 121 -9.04 -2.70 -22.26
N PHE A 122 -10.28 -3.21 -22.12
CA PHE A 122 -10.60 -4.22 -21.11
C PHE A 122 -9.85 -5.54 -21.35
N GLU A 123 -9.72 -5.97 -22.61
CA GLU A 123 -8.93 -7.15 -22.98
C GLU A 123 -7.44 -6.95 -22.71
N HIS A 124 -6.91 -5.76 -23.00
CA HIS A 124 -5.53 -5.39 -22.64
C HIS A 124 -5.33 -5.46 -21.12
N PHE A 125 -6.24 -4.88 -20.34
CA PHE A 125 -6.22 -4.95 -18.88
C PHE A 125 -6.18 -6.38 -18.37
N ALA A 126 -7.04 -7.26 -18.91
CA ALA A 126 -7.05 -8.66 -18.54
C ALA A 126 -5.71 -9.36 -18.81
N ARG A 127 -5.07 -9.10 -19.96
CA ARG A 127 -3.74 -9.63 -20.27
C ARG A 127 -2.70 -9.14 -19.27
N LYS A 128 -2.62 -7.84 -19.01
CA LYS A 128 -1.64 -7.25 -18.08
C LYS A 128 -1.81 -7.75 -16.65
N VAL A 129 -3.05 -7.96 -16.19
CA VAL A 129 -3.30 -8.53 -14.86
C VAL A 129 -2.85 -9.99 -14.79
N ARG A 130 -3.08 -10.78 -15.84
CA ARG A 130 -2.65 -12.19 -15.90
C ARG A 130 -1.13 -12.33 -16.02
N GLU A 131 -0.47 -11.46 -16.77
CA GLU A 131 0.99 -11.35 -16.79
C GLU A 131 1.53 -11.08 -15.37
N ASP A 132 0.98 -10.10 -14.66
CA ASP A 132 1.33 -9.77 -13.26
C ASP A 132 1.13 -10.98 -12.30
N ILE A 133 0.12 -11.83 -12.55
CA ILE A 133 -0.15 -13.06 -11.80
C ILE A 133 0.93 -14.10 -12.08
N THR A 134 1.28 -14.30 -13.35
CA THR A 134 2.35 -15.22 -13.78
C THR A 134 3.71 -14.78 -13.24
N GLU A 135 4.08 -13.50 -13.39
CA GLU A 135 5.32 -12.94 -12.81
C GLU A 135 5.39 -13.19 -11.30
N THR A 136 4.27 -12.98 -10.58
CA THR A 136 4.22 -13.25 -9.14
C THR A 136 4.44 -14.73 -8.83
N LYS A 137 3.94 -15.65 -9.66
CA LYS A 137 4.16 -17.08 -9.49
C LYS A 137 5.64 -17.42 -9.71
N GLU A 138 6.24 -16.98 -10.81
CA GLU A 138 7.64 -17.23 -11.16
C GLU A 138 8.62 -16.67 -10.11
N ASP A 139 8.31 -15.49 -9.55
CA ASP A 139 9.12 -14.91 -8.48
C ASP A 139 9.06 -15.68 -7.15
N ASN A 140 8.02 -16.50 -6.95
CA ASN A 140 7.80 -17.24 -5.72
C ASN A 140 7.92 -18.77 -5.87
N GLU A 141 8.19 -19.27 -7.07
CA GLU A 141 8.32 -20.70 -7.36
C GLU A 141 9.52 -21.34 -6.64
N ILE A 142 10.62 -20.58 -6.48
CA ILE A 142 11.80 -21.00 -5.71
C ILE A 142 11.67 -20.45 -4.28
N PRO A 143 11.41 -21.29 -3.26
CA PRO A 143 11.16 -20.83 -1.88
C PRO A 143 12.29 -19.95 -1.32
N GLU A 144 13.55 -20.28 -1.59
CA GLU A 144 14.71 -19.53 -1.12
C GLU A 144 14.79 -18.13 -1.77
N LYS A 145 14.46 -18.03 -3.06
CA LYS A 145 14.40 -16.75 -3.78
C LYS A 145 13.26 -15.89 -3.25
N SER A 146 12.09 -16.49 -3.00
CA SER A 146 10.94 -15.83 -2.40
C SER A 146 11.29 -15.27 -1.02
N LEU A 147 11.84 -16.11 -0.15
CA LEU A 147 12.26 -15.73 1.19
C LEU A 147 13.30 -14.61 1.16
N LYS A 148 14.33 -14.71 0.33
CA LYS A 148 15.36 -13.66 0.16
C LYS A 148 14.74 -12.33 -0.27
N THR A 149 13.75 -12.36 -1.15
CA THR A 149 13.04 -11.17 -1.64
C THR A 149 12.16 -10.56 -0.55
N ALA A 150 11.42 -11.38 0.19
CA ALA A 150 10.64 -10.95 1.35
C ALA A 150 11.53 -10.34 2.43
N TYR A 151 12.64 -11.02 2.76
CA TYR A 151 13.63 -10.57 3.73
C TYR A 151 14.18 -9.19 3.36
N LYS A 152 14.68 -9.00 2.13
CA LYS A 152 15.17 -7.69 1.68
C LYS A 152 14.13 -6.56 1.84
N ARG A 153 12.84 -6.86 1.63
CA ARG A 153 11.75 -5.89 1.78
C ARG A 153 11.50 -5.53 3.24
N TYR A 154 11.39 -6.53 4.11
CA TYR A 154 11.22 -6.32 5.55
C TYR A 154 12.42 -5.58 6.13
N ARG A 155 13.63 -6.02 5.76
CA ARG A 155 14.90 -5.41 6.15
C ARG A 155 14.94 -3.92 5.85
N ARG A 156 14.71 -3.53 4.59
CA ARG A 156 14.69 -2.12 4.17
C ARG A 156 13.62 -1.31 4.90
N SER A 157 12.45 -1.91 5.15
CA SER A 157 11.37 -1.24 5.88
C SER A 157 11.75 -0.99 7.33
N PHE A 158 12.37 -1.97 8.01
CA PHE A 158 12.87 -1.77 9.36
C PHE A 158 14.05 -0.78 9.39
N GLU A 159 15.04 -0.95 8.52
CA GLU A 159 16.20 -0.04 8.42
C GLU A 159 15.76 1.42 8.23
N PHE A 160 14.71 1.62 7.43
CA PHE A 160 14.12 2.94 7.23
C PHE A 160 13.56 3.54 8.53
N TRP A 161 12.80 2.76 9.30
CA TRP A 161 12.12 3.27 10.50
C TRP A 161 13.00 3.34 11.73
N ILE A 162 13.83 2.33 12.00
CA ILE A 162 14.57 2.20 13.26
C ILE A 162 16.09 2.39 13.09
N GLY A 163 16.57 2.64 11.87
CA GLY A 163 18.00 2.70 11.57
C GLY A 163 18.63 1.31 11.44
N GLY A 164 19.95 1.21 11.62
CA GLY A 164 20.68 -0.04 11.44
C GLY A 164 20.11 -1.21 12.24
N ILE A 165 20.08 -2.40 11.63
CA ILE A 165 19.58 -3.63 12.26
C ILE A 165 20.73 -4.56 12.64
N SER A 166 20.66 -5.14 13.85
CA SER A 166 21.67 -6.07 14.34
C SER A 166 21.57 -7.45 13.69
N VAL A 167 22.62 -8.27 13.77
CA VAL A 167 22.60 -9.67 13.29
C VAL A 167 21.45 -10.45 13.93
N LYS A 168 21.22 -10.29 15.24
CA LYS A 168 20.10 -10.93 15.94
C LYS A 168 18.74 -10.52 15.36
N GLN A 169 18.53 -9.24 15.06
CA GLN A 169 17.29 -8.76 14.44
C GLN A 169 17.11 -9.31 13.02
N GLN A 170 18.21 -9.48 12.27
CA GLN A 170 18.18 -10.12 10.96
C GLN A 170 17.71 -11.57 11.05
N ASP A 171 18.26 -12.34 11.99
CA ASP A 171 17.87 -13.73 12.24
C ASP A 171 16.39 -13.84 12.69
N GLU A 172 15.93 -12.92 13.54
CA GLU A 172 14.54 -12.84 13.98
C GLU A 172 13.57 -12.57 12.81
N ILE A 173 13.91 -11.63 11.91
CA ILE A 173 13.13 -11.36 10.70
C ILE A 173 13.09 -12.58 9.79
N GLU A 174 14.23 -13.23 9.54
CA GLU A 174 14.30 -14.41 8.68
C GLU A 174 13.48 -15.57 9.26
N LYS A 175 13.59 -15.82 10.57
CA LYS A 175 12.81 -16.84 11.27
C LYS A 175 11.31 -16.56 11.18
N PHE A 176 10.90 -15.29 11.38
CA PHE A 176 9.51 -14.89 11.24
C PHE A 176 8.97 -15.18 9.82
N LEU A 177 9.73 -14.79 8.78
CA LEU A 177 9.31 -14.96 7.39
C LEU A 177 9.26 -16.42 6.95
N LYS A 178 10.16 -17.28 7.46
CA LYS A 178 10.09 -18.73 7.26
C LYS A 178 8.85 -19.34 7.90
N ALA A 179 8.52 -18.92 9.12
CA ALA A 179 7.36 -19.45 9.85
C ALA A 179 6.02 -18.90 9.37
N ASN A 180 6.02 -17.69 8.79
CA ASN A 180 4.81 -16.98 8.35
C ASN A 180 5.00 -16.48 6.90
N PRO A 181 5.06 -17.39 5.91
CA PRO A 181 5.18 -17.00 4.52
C PRO A 181 3.93 -16.23 4.07
N TYR A 182 4.13 -15.21 3.23
CA TYR A 182 3.02 -14.44 2.68
C TYR A 182 2.14 -15.34 1.77
N PRO A 183 0.79 -15.30 1.87
CA PRO A 183 -0.10 -16.18 1.12
C PRO A 183 -0.27 -15.73 -0.35
N TRP A 184 0.82 -15.78 -1.13
CA TRP A 184 0.87 -15.28 -2.50
C TRP A 184 -0.01 -16.08 -3.48
N GLU A 185 -0.17 -17.39 -3.28
CA GLU A 185 -1.04 -18.22 -4.12
C GLU A 185 -2.50 -17.79 -3.99
N LEU A 186 -2.97 -17.61 -2.76
CA LEU A 186 -4.32 -17.13 -2.46
C LEU A 186 -4.50 -15.69 -2.97
N GLN A 187 -3.47 -14.85 -2.89
CA GLN A 187 -3.49 -13.53 -3.51
C GLN A 187 -3.73 -13.62 -5.02
N ASN A 188 -3.02 -14.50 -5.73
CA ASN A 188 -3.16 -14.66 -7.17
C ASN A 188 -4.55 -15.19 -7.55
N LYS A 189 -5.08 -16.17 -6.80
CA LYS A 189 -6.47 -16.63 -6.96
C LYS A 189 -7.47 -15.50 -6.76
N SER A 190 -7.28 -14.69 -5.71
CA SER A 190 -8.14 -13.54 -5.43
C SER A 190 -8.06 -12.47 -6.51
N ARG A 191 -6.88 -12.23 -7.09
CA ARG A 191 -6.70 -11.27 -8.20
C ARG A 191 -7.42 -11.73 -9.46
N GLU A 192 -7.31 -13.00 -9.83
CA GLU A 192 -8.06 -13.56 -10.97
C GLU A 192 -9.57 -13.51 -10.72
N HIS A 193 -10.02 -13.77 -9.48
CA HIS A 193 -11.43 -13.63 -9.11
C HIS A 193 -11.92 -12.18 -9.27
N THR A 194 -11.22 -11.19 -8.71
CA THR A 194 -11.56 -9.77 -8.89
C THR A 194 -11.55 -9.37 -10.36
N LEU A 195 -10.59 -9.86 -11.16
CA LEU A 195 -10.55 -9.60 -12.61
C LEU A 195 -11.81 -10.14 -13.31
N LYS A 196 -12.25 -11.36 -12.98
CA LYS A 196 -13.47 -11.95 -13.54
C LYS A 196 -14.71 -11.12 -13.20
N LEU A 197 -14.83 -10.64 -11.97
CA LEU A 197 -15.92 -9.74 -11.56
C LEU A 197 -15.90 -8.44 -12.37
N PHE A 198 -14.72 -7.83 -12.53
CA PHE A 198 -14.55 -6.60 -13.32
C PHE A 198 -14.94 -6.81 -14.79
N LEU A 199 -14.48 -7.89 -15.43
CA LEU A 199 -14.79 -8.19 -16.84
C LEU A 199 -16.26 -8.55 -17.08
N ALA A 200 -16.91 -9.16 -16.09
CA ALA A 200 -18.35 -9.39 -16.13
C ALA A 200 -19.12 -8.06 -16.02
N ALA A 201 -18.70 -7.18 -15.10
CA ALA A 201 -19.28 -5.85 -14.95
C ALA A 201 -19.08 -4.97 -16.20
N SER A 202 -17.94 -5.10 -16.89
CA SER A 202 -17.62 -4.32 -18.10
C SER A 202 -18.54 -4.59 -19.29
N GLN A 203 -19.39 -5.62 -19.23
CA GLN A 203 -20.40 -5.89 -20.27
C GLN A 203 -21.63 -4.99 -20.16
N ASN A 204 -21.80 -4.28 -19.04
CA ASN A 204 -22.93 -3.38 -18.80
C ASN A 204 -22.43 -2.07 -18.17
N PRO A 205 -22.68 -0.89 -18.78
CA PRO A 205 -22.18 0.38 -18.25
C PRO A 205 -22.57 0.68 -16.79
N ALA A 206 -23.80 0.39 -16.39
CA ALA A 206 -24.27 0.62 -15.02
C ALA A 206 -23.59 -0.34 -14.02
N ALA A 207 -23.41 -1.61 -14.41
CA ALA A 207 -22.70 -2.59 -13.59
C ALA A 207 -21.21 -2.22 -13.45
N LEU A 208 -20.57 -1.75 -14.53
CA LEU A 208 -19.18 -1.27 -14.50
C LEU A 208 -19.02 -0.07 -13.57
N GLN A 209 -19.89 0.94 -13.69
CA GLN A 209 -19.86 2.11 -12.80
C GLN A 209 -20.03 1.69 -11.34
N LYS A 210 -20.98 0.81 -11.04
CA LYS A 210 -21.16 0.29 -9.68
C LYS A 210 -19.91 -0.44 -9.17
N PHE A 211 -19.36 -1.36 -9.98
CA PHE A 211 -18.17 -2.11 -9.59
C PHE A 211 -16.98 -1.18 -9.29
N VAL A 212 -16.74 -0.19 -10.17
CA VAL A 212 -15.65 0.78 -9.98
C VAL A 212 -15.87 1.64 -8.73
N ALA A 213 -17.09 2.14 -8.52
CA ALA A 213 -17.41 2.92 -7.33
C ALA A 213 -17.17 2.10 -6.04
N ASP A 214 -17.71 0.88 -5.98
CA ASP A 214 -17.57 -0.02 -4.83
C ASP A 214 -16.10 -0.38 -4.59
N TYR A 215 -15.33 -0.65 -5.66
CA TYR A 215 -13.91 -1.01 -5.55
C TYR A 215 -13.06 0.14 -4.97
N PHE A 216 -13.35 1.40 -5.31
CA PHE A 216 -12.60 2.54 -4.75
C PHE A 216 -13.01 2.90 -3.31
N ILE A 217 -14.20 2.49 -2.88
CA ILE A 217 -14.68 2.62 -1.49
C ILE A 217 -14.14 1.47 -0.62
N ASP A 218 -14.30 0.23 -1.07
CA ASP A 218 -13.87 -0.96 -0.35
C ASP A 218 -13.41 -2.08 -1.28
N TYR A 219 -12.20 -1.94 -1.82
CA TYR A 219 -11.52 -2.95 -2.64
C TYR A 219 -11.33 -4.33 -1.96
N GLU A 220 -11.56 -4.44 -0.65
CA GLU A 220 -11.48 -5.72 0.05
C GLU A 220 -12.71 -6.58 -0.20
N SER A 221 -13.87 -5.95 -0.48
CA SER A 221 -15.13 -6.63 -0.78
C SER A 221 -15.07 -7.51 -2.05
N SER A 222 -14.16 -7.20 -2.98
CA SER A 222 -13.99 -7.97 -4.22
C SER A 222 -13.01 -9.14 -4.09
N ARG A 223 -12.44 -9.38 -2.90
CA ARG A 223 -11.46 -10.44 -2.66
C ARG A 223 -12.13 -11.76 -2.32
N LEU A 224 -11.40 -12.84 -2.56
CA LEU A 224 -11.80 -14.16 -2.07
C LEU A 224 -11.72 -14.20 -0.53
N PRO A 225 -12.73 -14.75 0.18
CA PRO A 225 -12.74 -14.86 1.64
C PRO A 225 -11.50 -15.58 2.20
N GLU A 226 -11.06 -16.66 1.56
CA GLU A 226 -9.89 -17.45 1.96
C GLU A 226 -8.59 -16.64 1.90
N PHE A 227 -8.47 -15.71 0.93
CA PHE A 227 -7.32 -14.80 0.88
C PHE A 227 -7.39 -13.75 2.00
N THR A 228 -8.59 -13.23 2.28
CA THR A 228 -8.80 -12.27 3.37
C THR A 228 -8.45 -12.90 4.72
N GLU A 229 -8.89 -14.13 4.98
CA GLU A 229 -8.56 -14.87 6.20
C GLU A 229 -7.04 -15.10 6.33
N ALA A 230 -6.40 -15.62 5.27
CA ALA A 230 -4.96 -15.87 5.28
C ALA A 230 -4.14 -14.58 5.46
N LEU A 231 -4.56 -13.49 4.82
CA LEU A 231 -3.92 -12.19 4.97
C LEU A 231 -4.08 -11.64 6.40
N ASN A 232 -5.26 -11.80 7.01
CA ASN A 232 -5.50 -11.38 8.39
C ASN A 232 -4.67 -12.20 9.39
N LYS A 233 -4.54 -13.52 9.17
CA LYS A 233 -3.64 -14.37 9.95
C LYS A 233 -2.18 -13.92 9.83
N HIS A 234 -1.71 -13.61 8.61
CA HIS A 234 -0.36 -13.07 8.38
C HIS A 234 -0.14 -11.73 9.09
N LYS A 235 -1.11 -10.81 9.00
CA LYS A 235 -1.08 -9.51 9.69
C LYS A 235 -1.01 -9.68 11.21
N ALA A 236 -1.84 -10.55 11.79
CA ALA A 236 -1.85 -10.83 13.22
C ALA A 236 -0.50 -11.40 13.68
N ALA A 237 0.04 -12.39 12.96
CA ALA A 237 1.37 -12.94 13.26
C ALA A 237 2.47 -11.87 13.19
N PHE A 238 2.39 -10.95 12.23
CA PHE A 238 3.34 -9.84 12.13
C PHE A 238 3.20 -8.86 13.30
N GLN A 239 1.99 -8.53 13.74
CA GLN A 239 1.76 -7.67 14.91
C GLN A 239 2.31 -8.31 16.19
N THR A 240 2.10 -9.61 16.39
CA THR A 240 2.70 -10.37 17.50
C THR A 240 4.22 -10.34 17.41
N PHE A 241 4.80 -10.59 16.24
CA PHE A 241 6.25 -10.49 16.03
C PHE A 241 6.79 -9.11 16.41
N LEU A 242 6.14 -8.04 15.94
CA LEU A 242 6.56 -6.67 16.23
C LEU A 242 6.55 -6.36 17.73
N THR A 243 5.53 -6.81 18.46
CA THR A 243 5.32 -6.43 19.87
C THR A 243 6.06 -7.34 20.84
N GLU A 244 6.04 -8.65 20.60
CA GLU A 244 6.55 -9.62 21.56
C GLU A 244 8.03 -9.95 21.37
N GLN A 245 8.57 -9.75 20.16
CA GLN A 245 9.93 -10.11 19.80
C GLN A 245 10.72 -8.86 19.38
N PHE A 246 10.32 -8.25 18.26
CA PHE A 246 11.13 -7.22 17.61
C PHE A 246 11.27 -5.94 18.47
N TRP A 247 10.17 -5.45 19.05
CA TRP A 247 10.18 -4.25 19.91
C TRP A 247 11.07 -4.41 21.14
N LYS A 248 11.02 -5.59 21.78
CA LYS A 248 11.85 -5.90 22.96
C LYS A 248 13.34 -5.98 22.61
N GLY A 249 13.66 -6.33 21.37
CA GLY A 249 15.00 -6.33 20.83
C GLY A 249 15.54 -4.96 20.38
N LEU A 250 14.73 -3.89 20.41
CA LEU A 250 15.18 -2.56 20.01
C LEU A 250 16.00 -1.88 21.11
N SER A 251 17.17 -1.37 20.74
CA SER A 251 17.95 -0.48 21.60
C SER A 251 17.25 0.86 21.81
N SER A 252 17.62 1.59 22.87
CA SER A 252 17.13 2.96 23.11
C SER A 252 17.44 3.90 21.93
N SER A 253 18.58 3.70 21.26
CA SER A 253 18.94 4.44 20.05
C SER A 253 17.95 4.18 18.91
N GLN A 254 17.66 2.90 18.61
CA GLN A 254 16.70 2.52 17.57
C GLN A 254 15.28 3.05 17.86
N LYS A 255 14.86 3.05 19.13
CA LYS A 255 13.57 3.63 19.55
C LYS A 255 13.54 5.15 19.34
N ASN A 256 14.64 5.85 19.62
CA ASN A 256 14.76 7.28 19.33
C ASN A 256 14.72 7.55 17.82
N VAL A 257 15.43 6.75 17.00
CA VAL A 257 15.37 6.86 15.53
C VAL A 257 13.94 6.67 15.01
N LEU A 258 13.20 5.69 15.53
CA LEU A 258 11.78 5.51 15.19
C LEU A 258 10.95 6.75 15.49
N ARG A 259 11.10 7.30 16.70
CA ARG A 259 10.41 8.52 17.10
C ARG A 259 10.74 9.67 16.16
N ASP A 260 12.03 9.92 15.92
CA ASP A 260 12.49 11.06 15.14
C ASP A 260 12.04 10.93 13.67
N ASN A 261 12.03 9.71 13.12
CA ASN A 261 11.48 9.43 11.80
C ASN A 261 9.97 9.71 11.74
N LEU A 262 9.18 9.26 12.73
CA LEU A 262 7.73 9.53 12.77
C LEU A 262 7.43 11.04 12.81
N ILE A 263 8.14 11.79 13.66
CA ILE A 263 7.98 13.24 13.77
C ILE A 263 8.41 13.93 12.47
N SER A 264 9.57 13.58 11.93
CA SER A 264 10.05 14.12 10.66
C SER A 264 9.06 13.87 9.52
N ARG A 265 8.46 12.67 9.44
CA ARG A 265 7.44 12.37 8.42
C ARG A 265 6.15 13.16 8.64
N ALA A 266 5.73 13.36 9.88
CA ALA A 266 4.58 14.20 10.20
C ALA A 266 4.78 15.65 9.75
N GLU A 267 5.97 16.22 9.97
CA GLU A 267 6.33 17.55 9.50
C GLU A 267 6.37 17.64 7.97
N ASP A 268 6.91 16.64 7.29
CA ASP A 268 6.91 16.59 5.83
C ASP A 268 5.48 16.53 5.26
N LEU A 269 4.60 15.75 5.87
CA LEU A 269 3.18 15.67 5.49
C LEU A 269 2.48 17.03 5.63
N ASP A 270 2.69 17.73 6.74
CA ASP A 270 2.11 19.07 6.94
C ASP A 270 2.64 20.10 5.94
N LYS A 271 3.97 20.11 5.71
CA LYS A 271 4.60 20.98 4.71
C LYS A 271 4.04 20.73 3.32
N ILE A 272 3.72 19.47 3.00
CA ILE A 272 3.14 19.10 1.72
C ILE A 272 1.66 19.50 1.64
N ALA A 273 0.90 19.37 2.72
CA ALA A 273 -0.51 19.76 2.79
C ALA A 273 -0.73 21.26 2.58
N GLN A 274 0.23 22.10 2.96
CA GLN A 274 0.17 23.56 2.85
C GLN A 274 0.55 24.11 1.47
N ARG A 275 1.00 23.26 0.54
CA ARG A 275 1.43 23.72 -0.79
C ARG A 275 0.21 24.03 -1.68
N PRO A 276 0.37 25.02 -2.60
CA PRO A 276 -0.66 25.37 -3.56
C PRO A 276 -1.05 24.17 -4.44
#